data_AF-A0A0A2ZR33-F1
#
_entry.id   AF-A0A0A2ZR33-F1
#
_cell.length_a   1.000
_cell.length_b   1.000
_cell.length_c   1.000
_cell.angle_alpha   90.00
_cell.angle_beta   90.00
_cell.angle_gamma   90.00
#
_symmetry.space_group_name_H-M   'P 1'
#
loop_
_entity.id
_entity.type
_entity.pdbx_description
1 polymer ?
#
loop_
_entity_poly.entity_id
_entity_poly.type
_entity_poly.pdbx_seq_one_letter_code
_entity_poly.pdbx_strand_id
1 'polypeptide(L)' 'MADLAWWFGWQPSELEEMTLDDVSIWYQQAKRQIKANYTKAAI' A
#
# COMPACT_ATOMS: atom_id res chain seq x y z
N MET A 1 5.36 6.52 -2.83
CA MET A 1 4.25 6.51 -1.85
C MET A 1 2.89 6.48 -2.53
N ALA A 2 2.62 7.31 -3.55
CA ALA A 2 1.33 7.35 -4.24
C ALA A 2 0.76 5.98 -4.68
N ASP A 3 1.57 5.06 -5.22
CA ASP A 3 1.08 3.73 -5.64
C ASP A 3 0.69 2.84 -4.46
N LEU A 4 1.43 2.94 -3.35
CA LEU A 4 1.14 2.20 -2.12
C LEU A 4 -0.15 2.73 -1.48
N ALA A 5 -0.32 4.06 -1.46
CA ALA A 5 -1.54 4.71 -1.01
C ALA A 5 -2.73 4.31 -1.88
N TRP A 6 -2.58 4.34 -3.21
CA TRP A 6 -3.59 3.86 -4.13
C TRP A 6 -3.96 2.40 -3.89
N TRP A 7 -2.97 1.53 -3.67
CA TRP A 7 -3.19 0.09 -3.45
C TRP A 7 -4.07 -0.18 -2.22
N PHE A 8 -3.81 0.54 -1.12
CA PHE A 8 -4.54 0.38 0.14
C PHE A 8 -5.73 1.35 0.32
N GLY A 9 -5.96 2.25 -0.64
CA GLY A 9 -7.05 3.22 -0.57
C GLY A 9 -6.80 4.39 0.38
N TRP A 10 -5.54 4.67 0.71
CA TRP A 10 -5.14 5.82 1.52
C TRP A 10 -4.98 7.08 0.68
N GLN A 11 -5.05 8.23 1.35
CA GLN A 11 -4.51 9.48 0.85
C GLN A 11 -2.97 9.46 0.93
N PRO A 12 -2.25 10.09 -0.01
CA PRO A 12 -0.79 10.16 0.04
C PRO A 12 -0.24 10.76 1.33
N SER A 13 -0.94 11.73 1.93
CA SER A 13 -0.57 12.36 3.20
C SER A 13 -0.54 11.36 4.36
N GLU A 14 -1.40 10.34 4.36
CA GLU A 14 -1.40 9.30 5.40
C GLU A 14 -0.10 8.48 5.38
N LEU A 15 0.53 8.30 4.20
CA LEU A 15 1.84 7.66 4.11
C LEU A 15 3.00 8.57 4.53
N GLU A 16 2.83 9.89 4.42
CA GLU A 16 3.83 10.87 4.83
C GLU A 16 3.93 10.98 6.36
N GLU A 17 2.85 10.64 7.06
CA GLU A 17 2.80 10.56 8.53
C GLU A 17 3.39 9.25 9.08
N MET A 18 3.62 8.25 8.23
CA MET A 18 4.17 6.95 8.63
C MET A 18 5.69 6.97 8.78
N THR A 19 6.20 6.15 9.69
CA THR A 19 7.65 5.90 9.74
C THR A 19 8.08 5.04 8.54
N LEU A 20 9.38 5.04 8.24
CA LEU A 20 9.92 4.20 7.17
C LEU A 20 9.69 2.69 7.44
N ASP A 21 9.70 2.28 8.70
CA ASP A 21 9.44 0.88 9.09
C ASP A 21 7.98 0.49 8.82
N ASP A 22 7.03 1.39 9.13
CA ASP A 22 5.62 1.18 8.82
C ASP A 22 5.39 1.05 7.32
N VAL A 23 5.95 1.97 6.53
CA VAL A 23 5.87 1.92 5.06
C VAL A 23 6.47 0.63 4.52
N SER A 24 7.59 0.17 5.08
CA SER A 24 8.25 -1.07 4.69
C SER A 24 7.35 -2.29 4.91
N ILE A 25 6.65 -2.37 6.05
CA ILE A 25 5.70 -3.45 6.34
C ILE A 25 4.59 -3.49 5.28
N TRP A 26 3.96 -2.35 5.00
CA TRP A 26 2.87 -2.27 4.03
C TRP A 26 3.32 -2.54 2.60
N TYR A 27 4.52 -2.13 2.24
CA TYR A 27 5.13 -2.48 0.96
C TYR A 27 5.30 -4.00 0.82
N GLN A 28 5.73 -4.71 1.87
CA GLN A 28 5.80 -6.18 1.82
C GLN A 28 4.42 -6.84 1.69
N GLN A 29 3.39 -6.27 2.33
CA GLN A 29 2.02 -6.76 2.17
C GLN A 29 1.51 -6.58 0.74
N ALA A 30 1.70 -5.40 0.14
CA ALA A 30 1.33 -5.14 -1.24
C ALA A 30 2.02 -6.12 -2.21
N LYS A 31 3.32 -6.37 -2.03
CA LYS A 31 4.06 -7.37 -2.82
C LYS A 31 3.47 -8.78 -2.71
N ARG A 32 3.05 -9.21 -1.50
CA ARG A 32 2.42 -10.52 -1.30
C ARG A 32 1.08 -10.62 -2.01
N GLN A 33 0.26 -9.56 -1.92
CA GLN A 33 -1.05 -9.51 -2.58
C GLN A 33 -0.91 -9.52 -4.11
N ILE A 34 0.02 -8.75 -4.67
CA ILE A 34 0.34 -8.75 -6.11
C ILE A 34 0.80 -10.14 -6.55
N LYS A 35 1.70 -10.78 -5.80
CA LYS A 35 2.16 -12.15 -6.10
C LYS A 35 1.02 -13.19 -6.05
N ALA A 36 0.01 -12.95 -5.21
CA ALA A 36 -1.17 -13.79 -5.10
C ALA A 36 -2.27 -13.43 -6.13
N ASN A 37 -2.01 -12.53 -7.08
CA ASN A 37 -2.96 -12.03 -8.07
C ASN A 37 -4.23 -11.41 -7.48
N TYR A 38 -4.09 -10.75 -6.32
CA TYR A 38 -5.19 -9.96 -5.77
C TYR A 38 -5.41 -8.79 -6.73
N THR A 39 -6.65 -8.57 -7.11
CA THR A 39 -7.05 -7.39 -7.87
C THR A 39 -7.76 -6.44 -6.93
N LYS A 40 -7.46 -5.15 -7.06
CA LYS A 40 -8.26 -4.13 -6.37
C LYS A 40 -9.67 -4.22 -6.95
N ALA A 41 -10.62 -4.65 -6.13
CA ALA A 41 -12.02 -4.62 -6.53
C ALA A 41 -12.34 -3.16 -6.88
N ALA A 42 -12.82 -2.91 -8.11
CA ALA A 42 -13.34 -1.61 -8.46
C ALA A 42 -14.61 -1.41 -7.63
N ILE A 43 -14.50 -0.60 -6.58
CA ILE A 43 -15.64 -0.11 -5.79
C ILE A 43 -16.17 1.13 -6.48
#